data_AF-A0A3C0VZI5-F1
#
_entry.id   AF-A0A3C0VZI5-F1
#
_cell.length_a   1.000
_cell.length_b   1.000
_cell.length_c   1.000
_cell.angle_alpha   90.00
_cell.angle_beta   90.00
_cell.angle_gamma   90.00
#
_symmetry.space_group_name_H-M   'P 1'
#
loop_
_entity.id
_entity.type
_entity.pdbx_description
1 polymer ?
#
loop_
_entity_poly.entity_id
_entity_poly.type
_entity_poly.pdbx_seq_one_letter_code
_entity_poly.pdbx_strand_id
1 'polypeptide(L)'
;DLLPGATLTQKIATGFHRTPTCNVEAGVHPESNRVNQVIDRVNTTGTVFLGTTLECAQCHDHKYDPISMKEYYELFAFFNNTPLEVKNTSGVTWDFYGPKLDLPLSRAKAAKRAKLADEMKAREDEKKSIQRSLAVEQKEWEAIVIEKLKTAPQWTALEIEKFEATGGASHTIKDDRSVLVHGRNPDKSTYTIRVKPDGVQRISAIRLETLLDDSMKKRGPGRNFDVPENPNFVLNEFSLKV
;
A
#
# COMPACT_ATOMS: atom_id res chain seq x y z
N ASP A 1 -20.27 -28.55 12.08
CA ASP A 1 -21.57 -29.17 12.37
C ASP A 1 -21.31 -30.42 13.22
N LEU A 2 -22.05 -30.57 14.32
CA LEU A 2 -21.96 -31.71 15.24
C LEU A 2 -22.92 -32.85 14.84
N LEU A 3 -23.77 -32.66 13.83
CA LEU A 3 -24.67 -33.68 13.31
C LEU A 3 -23.88 -34.76 12.53
N PRO A 4 -24.00 -36.05 12.91
CA PRO A 4 -23.45 -37.15 12.11
C PRO A 4 -24.03 -37.14 10.69
N GLY A 5 -23.18 -37.26 9.68
CA GLY A 5 -23.63 -37.31 8.29
C GLY A 5 -24.24 -36.01 7.74
N ALA A 6 -23.96 -34.86 8.34
CA ALA A 6 -24.49 -33.57 7.90
C ALA A 6 -24.30 -33.32 6.39
N THR A 7 -25.39 -32.98 5.71
CA THR A 7 -25.41 -32.59 4.30
C THR A 7 -24.62 -31.29 4.08
N LEU A 8 -24.23 -31.02 2.83
CA LEU A 8 -23.56 -29.78 2.49
C LEU A 8 -24.39 -28.54 2.88
N THR A 9 -25.70 -28.56 2.63
CA THR A 9 -26.59 -27.45 2.98
C THR A 9 -26.64 -27.20 4.48
N GLN A 10 -26.65 -28.25 5.32
CA GLN A 10 -26.60 -28.11 6.78
C GLN A 10 -25.25 -27.54 7.25
N LYS A 11 -24.14 -27.98 6.65
CA LYS A 11 -22.81 -27.41 6.91
C LYS A 11 -22.72 -25.93 6.51
N ILE A 12 -23.33 -25.56 5.38
CA ILE A 12 -23.41 -24.15 4.94
C ILE A 12 -24.25 -23.34 5.91
N ALA A 13 -25.42 -23.85 6.32
CA ALA A 13 -26.31 -23.16 7.28
C ALA A 13 -25.62 -22.93 8.63
N THR A 14 -24.93 -23.95 9.17
CA THR A 14 -24.15 -23.80 10.42
C THR A 14 -22.94 -22.87 10.27
N GLY A 15 -22.54 -22.55 9.04
CA GLY A 15 -21.57 -21.50 8.73
C GLY A 15 -21.99 -20.10 9.22
N PHE A 16 -23.28 -19.88 9.51
CA PHE A 16 -23.77 -18.68 10.20
C PHE A 16 -22.98 -18.37 11.48
N HIS A 17 -22.64 -19.37 12.30
CA HIS A 17 -21.84 -19.13 13.52
C HIS A 17 -20.35 -18.88 13.25
N ARG A 18 -19.91 -18.83 11.99
CA ARG A 18 -18.56 -18.45 11.57
C ARG A 18 -18.49 -17.10 10.88
N THR A 19 -19.58 -16.33 10.91
CA THR A 19 -19.60 -14.94 10.44
C THR A 19 -19.55 -13.87 11.56
N PRO A 20 -19.12 -14.13 12.81
CA PRO A 20 -18.98 -13.03 13.75
C PRO A 20 -17.84 -12.11 13.30
N THR A 21 -17.92 -10.85 13.72
CA THR A 21 -16.88 -9.88 13.37
C THR A 21 -15.54 -10.32 13.95
N CYS A 22 -14.54 -10.43 13.08
CA CYS A 22 -13.21 -10.90 13.44
C CYS A 22 -12.21 -9.76 13.26
N ASN A 23 -11.66 -9.24 14.36
CA ASN A 23 -10.66 -8.18 14.27
C ASN A 23 -9.26 -8.77 13.97
N VAL A 24 -8.65 -8.30 12.88
CA VAL A 24 -7.32 -8.70 12.41
C VAL A 24 -6.29 -7.56 12.50
N GLU A 25 -6.63 -6.50 13.22
CA GLU A 25 -5.75 -5.36 13.46
C GLU A 25 -4.65 -5.71 14.49
N ALA A 26 -3.48 -5.10 14.29
CA ALA A 26 -2.37 -5.22 15.22
C ALA A 26 -2.70 -4.58 16.58
N GLY A 27 -2.43 -5.29 17.67
CA GLY A 27 -2.62 -4.79 19.04
C GLY A 27 -3.88 -5.28 19.74
N VAL A 28 -4.78 -5.98 19.04
CA VAL A 28 -5.94 -6.61 19.66
C VAL A 28 -5.51 -7.87 20.42
N HIS A 29 -5.96 -8.01 21.67
CA HIS A 29 -5.69 -9.22 22.44
C HIS A 29 -6.50 -10.41 21.86
N PRO A 30 -5.87 -11.52 21.44
CA PRO A 30 -6.55 -12.62 20.73
C PRO A 30 -7.73 -13.20 21.50
N GLU A 31 -7.58 -13.38 22.82
CA GLU A 31 -8.65 -13.92 23.66
C GLU A 31 -9.81 -12.94 23.82
N SER A 32 -9.55 -11.63 23.87
CA SER A 32 -10.62 -10.62 23.94
C SER A 32 -11.43 -10.60 22.64
N ASN A 33 -10.75 -10.69 21.48
CA ASN A 33 -11.40 -10.83 20.18
C ASN A 33 -12.25 -12.11 20.11
N ARG A 34 -11.74 -13.24 20.61
CA ARG A 34 -12.50 -14.50 20.67
C ARG A 34 -13.75 -14.38 21.52
N VAL A 35 -13.64 -13.79 22.72
CA VAL A 35 -14.79 -13.55 23.60
C VAL A 35 -15.83 -12.65 22.94
N ASN A 36 -15.41 -11.57 22.27
CA ASN A 36 -16.32 -10.71 21.50
C ASN A 36 -17.06 -11.47 20.40
N GLN A 37 -16.39 -12.41 19.71
CA GLN A 37 -17.05 -13.27 18.73
C GLN A 37 -18.07 -14.22 19.36
N VAL A 38 -17.84 -14.70 20.58
CA VAL A 38 -18.81 -15.52 21.32
C VAL A 38 -20.01 -14.68 21.76
N ILE A 39 -19.79 -13.46 22.25
CA ILE A 39 -20.86 -12.48 22.55
C ILE A 39 -21.73 -12.24 21.31
N ASP A 40 -21.10 -11.94 20.17
CA ASP A 40 -21.77 -11.70 18.90
C ASP A 40 -22.62 -12.90 18.46
N ARG A 41 -22.11 -14.13 18.61
CA ARG A 41 -22.86 -15.37 18.33
C ARG A 41 -24.10 -15.48 19.21
N VAL A 42 -23.99 -15.27 20.52
CA VAL A 42 -25.14 -15.36 21.45
C VAL A 42 -26.21 -14.35 21.05
N ASN A 43 -25.82 -13.09 20.91
CA ASN A 43 -26.70 -11.97 20.65
C ASN A 43 -27.40 -12.10 19.29
N THR A 44 -26.63 -12.44 18.24
CA THR A 44 -27.16 -12.60 16.89
C THR A 44 -28.06 -13.84 16.78
N THR A 45 -27.72 -14.93 17.49
CA THR A 45 -28.59 -16.13 17.53
C THR A 45 -29.93 -15.81 18.18
N GLY A 46 -29.90 -15.10 19.33
CA GLY A 46 -31.11 -14.63 20.00
C GLY A 46 -31.98 -13.78 19.08
N THR A 47 -31.37 -12.77 18.45
CA THR A 47 -32.10 -11.84 17.58
C THR A 47 -32.69 -12.53 16.35
N VAL A 48 -31.91 -13.35 15.64
CA VAL A 48 -32.31 -13.93 14.34
C VAL A 48 -33.25 -15.13 14.51
N PHE A 49 -32.99 -16.02 15.46
CA PHE A 49 -33.71 -17.30 15.56
C PHE A 49 -34.71 -17.36 16.70
N LEU A 50 -34.49 -16.61 17.79
CA LEU A 50 -35.40 -16.58 18.94
C LEU A 50 -36.32 -15.35 18.91
N GLY A 51 -36.03 -14.35 18.06
CA GLY A 51 -36.82 -13.13 17.95
C GLY A 51 -36.74 -12.23 19.19
N THR A 52 -35.66 -12.34 19.98
CA THR A 52 -35.45 -11.56 21.21
C THR A 52 -34.02 -11.03 21.28
N THR A 53 -33.84 -9.86 21.89
CA THR A 53 -32.54 -9.23 22.13
C THR A 53 -31.99 -9.69 23.47
N LEU A 54 -30.84 -10.38 23.46
CA LEU A 54 -30.21 -10.90 24.67
C LEU A 54 -29.13 -9.96 25.24
N GLU A 55 -28.78 -8.89 24.51
CA GLU A 55 -27.64 -8.02 24.77
C GLU A 55 -27.69 -7.38 26.17
N CYS A 56 -28.87 -6.93 26.63
CA CYS A 56 -29.00 -6.34 27.96
C CYS A 56 -28.62 -7.33 29.07
N ALA A 57 -28.91 -8.63 28.86
CA ALA A 57 -28.65 -9.69 29.82
C ALA A 57 -27.14 -9.95 30.04
N GLN A 58 -26.27 -9.37 29.20
CA GLN A 58 -24.82 -9.53 29.29
C GLN A 58 -24.22 -8.91 30.57
N CYS A 59 -24.81 -7.82 31.06
CA CYS A 59 -24.27 -7.05 32.19
C CYS A 59 -25.19 -7.02 33.42
N HIS A 60 -26.49 -7.24 33.25
CA HIS A 60 -27.50 -7.26 34.29
C HIS A 60 -28.69 -8.09 33.82
N ASP A 61 -29.64 -8.45 34.69
CA ASP A 61 -30.85 -9.16 34.25
C ASP A 61 -31.62 -8.34 33.19
N HIS A 62 -32.18 -9.00 32.18
CA HIS A 62 -32.85 -8.33 31.08
C HIS A 62 -34.03 -7.47 31.60
N LYS A 63 -34.17 -6.26 31.04
CA LYS A 63 -35.05 -5.22 31.60
C LYS A 63 -36.54 -5.55 31.52
N TYR A 64 -36.95 -6.22 30.44
CA TYR A 64 -38.37 -6.43 30.12
C TYR A 64 -38.73 -7.91 30.14
N ASP A 65 -37.96 -8.74 29.45
CA ASP A 65 -38.12 -10.19 29.43
C ASP A 65 -37.51 -10.88 30.67
N PRO A 66 -38.08 -12.00 31.14
CA PRO A 66 -37.61 -12.75 32.30
C PRO A 66 -36.37 -13.60 31.96
N ILE A 67 -35.28 -12.94 31.57
CA ILE A 67 -33.99 -13.55 31.25
C ILE A 67 -32.95 -12.98 32.21
N SER A 68 -32.44 -13.83 33.08
CA SER A 68 -31.37 -13.45 34.01
C SER A 68 -30.01 -13.38 33.31
N MET A 69 -29.09 -12.62 33.89
CA MET A 69 -27.69 -12.61 33.47
C MET A 69 -27.07 -14.01 33.55
N LYS A 70 -27.50 -14.83 34.51
CA LYS A 70 -27.04 -16.21 34.63
C LYS A 70 -27.42 -17.04 33.38
N GLU A 71 -28.68 -16.97 32.94
CA GLU A 71 -29.16 -17.68 31.76
C GLU A 71 -28.45 -17.21 30.48
N TYR A 72 -28.12 -15.91 30.38
CA TYR A 72 -27.29 -15.38 29.30
C TYR A 72 -25.93 -16.08 29.23
N TYR A 73 -25.22 -16.18 30.37
CA TYR A 73 -23.90 -16.80 30.41
C TYR A 73 -23.95 -18.34 30.31
N GLU A 74 -25.07 -18.98 30.64
CA GLU A 74 -25.31 -20.39 30.33
C GLU A 74 -25.39 -20.62 28.81
N LEU A 75 -26.08 -19.75 28.07
CA LEU A 75 -26.09 -19.79 26.60
C LEU A 75 -24.72 -19.41 26.01
N PHE A 76 -24.02 -18.43 26.59
CA PHE A 76 -22.65 -18.09 26.21
C PHE A 76 -21.72 -19.31 26.31
N ALA A 77 -21.81 -20.09 27.38
CA ALA A 77 -21.00 -21.28 27.60
C ALA A 77 -21.15 -22.33 26.48
N PHE A 78 -22.34 -22.45 25.88
CA PHE A 78 -22.56 -23.32 24.73
C PHE A 78 -21.69 -22.94 23.52
N PHE A 79 -21.60 -21.65 23.19
CA PHE A 79 -20.79 -21.14 22.08
C PHE A 79 -19.30 -20.95 22.40
N ASN A 80 -18.95 -20.92 23.69
CA ASN A 80 -17.58 -20.72 24.18
C ASN A 80 -16.68 -21.96 24.04
N ASN A 81 -16.90 -22.77 22.99
CA ASN A 81 -16.09 -23.93 22.64
C ASN A 81 -15.33 -23.72 21.31
N THR A 82 -15.31 -22.49 20.80
CA THR A 82 -14.64 -22.12 19.55
C THR A 82 -13.16 -21.81 19.79
N PRO A 83 -12.24 -22.33 18.94
CA PRO A 83 -10.83 -21.97 19.00
C PRO A 83 -10.61 -20.51 18.55
N LEU A 84 -9.38 -20.01 18.69
CA LEU A 84 -9.01 -18.74 18.08
C LEU A 84 -9.18 -18.83 16.54
N GLU A 85 -9.98 -17.92 15.99
CA GLU A 85 -10.22 -17.81 14.54
C GLU A 85 -9.31 -16.77 13.86
N VAL A 86 -8.27 -16.32 14.56
CA VAL A 86 -7.21 -15.47 14.01
C VAL A 86 -5.84 -16.05 14.32
N LYS A 87 -4.90 -15.84 13.41
CA LYS A 87 -3.49 -16.22 13.60
C LYS A 87 -2.58 -15.10 13.10
N ASN A 88 -1.51 -14.82 13.84
CA ASN A 88 -0.46 -13.92 13.37
C ASN A 88 0.32 -14.61 12.24
N THR A 89 0.37 -13.96 11.08
CA THR A 89 1.05 -14.50 9.89
C THR A 89 2.45 -13.92 9.77
N SER A 90 2.61 -12.61 9.96
CA SER A 90 3.90 -11.93 9.89
C SER A 90 3.84 -10.56 10.54
N GLY A 91 4.76 -10.25 11.46
CA GLY A 91 4.86 -8.95 12.10
C GLY A 91 3.53 -8.50 12.72
N VAL A 92 2.95 -7.44 12.15
CA VAL A 92 1.68 -6.84 12.59
C VAL A 92 0.46 -7.42 11.88
N THR A 93 0.63 -8.34 10.93
CA THR A 93 -0.44 -8.90 10.12
C THR A 93 -1.07 -10.13 10.78
N TRP A 94 -2.38 -10.08 10.95
CA TRP A 94 -3.20 -11.21 11.37
C TRP A 94 -4.14 -11.61 10.24
N ASP A 95 -4.42 -12.90 10.13
CA ASP A 95 -5.35 -13.45 9.16
C ASP A 95 -6.41 -14.33 9.84
N PHE A 96 -7.55 -14.46 9.18
CA PHE A 96 -8.57 -15.43 9.56
C PHE A 96 -8.02 -16.86 9.47
N TYR A 97 -8.20 -17.62 10.55
CA TYR A 97 -7.74 -18.99 10.68
C TYR A 97 -8.90 -19.94 10.98
N GLY A 98 -8.86 -21.12 10.36
CA GLY A 98 -9.80 -22.19 10.65
C GLY A 98 -10.09 -23.08 9.44
N PRO A 99 -10.97 -24.09 9.62
CA PRO A 99 -11.32 -25.02 8.56
C PRO A 99 -12.00 -24.27 7.40
N LYS A 100 -11.71 -24.67 6.17
CA LYS A 100 -12.38 -24.15 4.97
C LYS A 100 -13.34 -25.21 4.45
N LEU A 101 -14.48 -24.76 3.93
CA LEU A 101 -15.45 -25.63 3.28
C LEU A 101 -15.34 -25.45 1.77
N ASP A 102 -14.89 -26.51 1.08
CA ASP A 102 -14.88 -26.51 -0.37
C ASP A 102 -16.31 -26.63 -0.89
N LEU A 103 -16.75 -25.60 -1.62
CA LEU A 103 -18.06 -25.59 -2.24
C LEU A 103 -17.95 -26.14 -3.67
N PRO A 104 -18.84 -27.05 -4.09
CA PRO A 104 -18.86 -27.54 -5.45
C PRO A 104 -19.11 -26.38 -6.40
N LEU A 105 -18.24 -26.23 -7.39
CA LEU A 105 -18.45 -25.25 -8.45
C LEU A 105 -19.54 -25.78 -9.40
N SER A 106 -20.40 -24.88 -9.88
CA SER A 106 -21.24 -25.21 -11.02
C SER A 106 -20.38 -25.59 -12.22
N ARG A 107 -20.90 -26.41 -13.13
CA ARG A 107 -20.16 -26.83 -14.35
C ARG A 107 -19.60 -25.62 -15.12
N ALA A 108 -20.37 -24.54 -15.24
CA ALA A 108 -19.94 -23.30 -15.87
C ALA A 108 -18.78 -22.62 -15.13
N LYS A 109 -18.85 -22.53 -13.79
CA LYS A 109 -17.75 -21.97 -12.97
C LYS A 109 -16.49 -22.83 -13.03
N ALA A 110 -16.65 -24.16 -13.03
CA ALA A 110 -15.54 -25.10 -13.17
C ALA A 110 -14.85 -24.96 -14.53
N ALA A 111 -15.61 -24.88 -15.62
CA ALA A 111 -15.07 -24.67 -16.97
C ALA A 111 -14.35 -23.31 -17.08
N LYS A 112 -14.92 -22.24 -16.52
CA LYS A 112 -14.27 -20.93 -16.46
C LYS A 112 -12.97 -20.97 -15.66
N ARG A 113 -12.95 -21.64 -14.51
CA ARG A 113 -11.74 -21.81 -13.68
C ARG A 113 -10.64 -22.55 -14.44
N ALA A 114 -10.99 -23.62 -15.16
CA ALA A 114 -10.03 -24.36 -15.98
C ALA A 114 -9.42 -23.46 -17.07
N LYS A 115 -10.26 -22.74 -17.83
CA LYS A 115 -9.80 -21.80 -18.86
C LYS A 115 -8.85 -20.73 -18.28
N LEU A 116 -9.21 -20.12 -17.16
CA LEU A 116 -8.35 -19.12 -16.50
C LEU A 116 -7.03 -19.71 -16.02
N ALA A 117 -7.03 -20.96 -15.52
CA ALA A 117 -5.80 -21.64 -15.12
C ALA A 117 -4.86 -21.88 -16.31
N ASP A 118 -5.41 -22.25 -17.47
CA ASP A 118 -4.65 -22.41 -18.71
C ASP A 118 -4.08 -21.07 -19.20
N GLU A 119 -4.88 -20.00 -19.17
CA GLU A 119 -4.43 -18.64 -19.49
C GLU A 119 -3.31 -18.18 -18.55
N MET A 120 -3.47 -18.37 -17.24
CA MET A 120 -2.43 -18.03 -16.26
C MET A 120 -1.14 -18.79 -16.52
N LYS A 121 -1.22 -20.09 -16.83
CA LYS A 121 -0.04 -20.90 -17.16
C LYS A 121 0.65 -20.37 -18.42
N ALA A 122 -0.11 -20.09 -19.48
CA ALA A 122 0.43 -19.55 -20.72
C ALA A 122 1.15 -18.21 -20.51
N ARG A 123 0.58 -17.31 -19.70
CA ARG A 123 1.22 -16.02 -19.36
C ARG A 123 2.46 -16.18 -18.49
N GLU A 124 2.46 -17.13 -17.56
CA GLU A 124 3.63 -17.40 -16.74
C GLU A 124 4.77 -18.02 -17.57
N ASP A 125 4.45 -18.86 -18.54
CA ASP A 125 5.42 -19.42 -19.48
C ASP A 125 5.97 -18.34 -20.44
N GLU A 126 5.11 -17.43 -20.95
CA GLU A 126 5.51 -16.25 -21.74
C GLU A 126 6.47 -15.35 -20.96
N LYS A 127 6.11 -15.01 -19.70
CA LYS A 127 6.95 -14.23 -18.81
C LYS A 127 8.31 -14.88 -18.58
N LYS A 128 8.35 -16.19 -18.31
CA LYS A 128 9.62 -16.92 -18.15
C LYS A 128 10.44 -16.92 -19.43
N SER A 129 9.80 -17.00 -20.60
CA SER A 129 10.49 -16.91 -21.89
C SER A 129 11.16 -15.55 -22.05
N ILE A 130 10.41 -14.46 -21.83
CA ILE A 130 10.94 -13.09 -21.88
C ILE A 130 12.07 -12.91 -20.88
N GLN A 131 11.91 -13.39 -19.64
CA GLN A 131 12.95 -13.29 -18.61
C GLN A 131 14.26 -14.01 -19.00
N ARG A 132 14.18 -15.09 -19.78
CA ARG A 132 15.37 -15.80 -20.27
C ARG A 132 16.11 -15.01 -21.34
N SER A 133 15.39 -14.35 -22.25
CA SER A 133 16.00 -13.55 -23.33
C SER A 133 16.35 -12.12 -22.90
N LEU A 134 15.75 -11.62 -21.80
CA LEU A 134 15.89 -10.24 -21.34
C LEU A 134 17.34 -9.80 -21.20
N ALA A 135 18.23 -10.62 -20.65
CA ALA A 135 19.63 -10.22 -20.46
C ALA A 135 20.38 -10.00 -21.79
N VAL A 136 19.97 -10.69 -22.85
CA VAL A 136 20.54 -10.54 -24.20
C VAL A 136 19.87 -9.37 -24.91
N GLU A 137 18.54 -9.38 -24.97
CA GLU A 137 17.75 -8.33 -25.61
C GLU A 137 18.01 -6.95 -24.99
N GLN A 138 18.20 -6.87 -23.67
CA GLN A 138 18.56 -5.64 -22.99
C GLN A 138 19.91 -5.10 -23.48
N LYS A 139 20.93 -5.96 -23.59
CA LYS A 139 22.26 -5.54 -24.07
C LYS A 139 22.21 -5.07 -25.53
N GLU A 140 21.45 -5.76 -26.37
CA GLU A 140 21.23 -5.36 -27.76
C GLU A 140 20.52 -4.02 -27.84
N TRP A 141 19.46 -3.84 -27.05
CA TRP A 141 18.74 -2.58 -26.93
C TRP A 141 19.66 -1.44 -26.43
N GLU A 142 20.46 -1.68 -25.38
CA GLU A 142 21.43 -0.72 -24.84
C GLU A 142 22.42 -0.28 -25.92
N ALA A 143 22.97 -1.21 -26.70
CA ALA A 143 23.88 -0.89 -27.80
C ALA A 143 23.22 -0.02 -28.88
N ILE A 144 21.98 -0.35 -29.27
CA ILE A 144 21.19 0.45 -30.22
C ILE A 144 20.93 1.85 -29.67
N VAL A 145 20.57 1.96 -28.40
CA VAL A 145 20.29 3.24 -27.73
C VAL A 145 21.56 4.08 -27.65
N ILE A 146 22.70 3.51 -27.23
CA ILE A 146 23.99 4.20 -27.16
C ILE A 146 24.40 4.73 -28.53
N GLU A 147 24.23 3.95 -29.59
CA GLU A 147 24.55 4.39 -30.95
C GLU A 147 23.66 5.56 -31.37
N LYS A 148 22.35 5.48 -31.11
CA LYS A 148 21.41 6.58 -31.37
C LYS A 148 21.74 7.85 -30.57
N LEU A 149 22.25 7.70 -29.35
CA LEU A 149 22.65 8.82 -28.50
C LEU A 149 23.87 9.58 -29.03
N LYS A 150 24.72 8.96 -29.86
CA LYS A 150 25.87 9.66 -30.49
C LYS A 150 25.45 10.78 -31.44
N THR A 151 24.33 10.61 -32.14
CA THR A 151 23.77 11.61 -33.06
C THR A 151 22.62 12.39 -32.43
N ALA A 152 22.28 12.11 -31.16
CA ALA A 152 21.26 12.87 -30.46
C ALA A 152 21.75 14.30 -30.15
N PRO A 153 20.86 15.29 -30.15
CA PRO A 153 21.18 16.63 -29.68
C PRO A 153 21.81 16.57 -28.30
N GLN A 154 23.00 17.15 -28.17
CA GLN A 154 23.70 17.22 -26.89
C GLN A 154 23.11 18.32 -26.03
N TRP A 155 23.01 18.06 -24.73
CA TRP A 155 22.61 19.09 -23.77
C TRP A 155 23.75 20.10 -23.61
N THR A 156 23.44 21.38 -23.80
CA THR A 156 24.37 22.48 -23.56
C THR A 156 23.97 23.16 -22.25
N ALA A 157 24.85 23.12 -21.25
CA ALA A 157 24.67 23.93 -20.05
C ALA A 157 24.77 25.41 -20.42
N LEU A 158 23.72 26.18 -20.17
CA LEU A 158 23.69 27.60 -20.51
C LEU A 158 24.51 28.41 -19.50
N GLU A 159 25.13 29.49 -19.96
CA GLU A 159 25.87 30.40 -19.08
C GLU A 159 24.88 31.24 -18.27
N ILE A 160 25.07 31.25 -16.95
CA ILE A 160 24.22 31.97 -16.01
C ILE A 160 24.74 33.39 -15.88
N GLU A 161 24.03 34.34 -16.49
CA GLU A 161 24.32 35.77 -16.38
C GLU A 161 23.95 36.30 -14.99
N LYS A 162 22.81 35.82 -14.46
CA LYS A 162 22.32 36.25 -13.15
C LYS A 162 21.50 35.16 -12.46
N PHE A 163 21.72 35.00 -11.16
CA PHE A 163 20.90 34.16 -10.30
C PHE A 163 20.38 34.99 -9.12
N GLU A 164 19.08 34.90 -8.84
CA GLU A 164 18.43 35.56 -7.71
C GLU A 164 17.55 34.56 -6.97
N ALA A 165 17.54 34.62 -5.64
CA ALA A 165 16.69 33.78 -4.79
C ALA A 165 15.88 34.64 -3.82
N THR A 166 14.57 34.38 -3.73
CA THR A 166 13.74 35.04 -2.72
C THR A 166 14.01 34.46 -1.33
N GLY A 167 13.74 35.26 -0.28
CA GLY A 167 13.96 34.84 1.11
C GLY A 167 15.43 34.86 1.56
N GLY A 168 16.31 35.52 0.79
CA GLY A 168 17.67 35.89 1.22
C GLY A 168 18.68 34.75 1.26
N ALA A 169 18.46 33.68 0.48
CA ALA A 169 19.45 32.62 0.31
C ALA A 169 20.70 33.15 -0.43
N SER A 170 21.87 32.70 0.00
CA SER A 170 23.14 32.96 -0.69
C SER A 170 23.35 31.92 -1.80
N HIS A 171 24.21 32.20 -2.76
CA HIS A 171 24.51 31.27 -3.85
C HIS A 171 25.95 31.40 -4.32
N THR A 172 26.43 30.36 -4.99
CA THR A 172 27.71 30.31 -5.67
C THR A 172 27.51 29.63 -7.03
N ILE A 173 27.87 30.31 -8.10
CA ILE A 173 27.93 29.71 -9.45
C ILE A 173 29.27 29.00 -9.56
N LYS A 174 29.25 27.72 -9.95
CA LYS A 174 30.44 26.88 -10.08
C LYS A 174 30.99 26.88 -11.52
N ASP A 175 32.20 26.37 -11.69
CA ASP A 175 32.88 26.26 -12.98
C ASP A 175 32.12 25.40 -14.01
N ASP A 176 31.34 24.43 -13.53
CA ASP A 176 30.47 23.57 -14.35
C ASP A 176 29.13 24.24 -14.72
N ARG A 177 28.98 25.54 -14.42
CA ARG A 177 27.77 26.36 -14.62
C ARG A 177 26.59 25.97 -13.74
N SER A 178 26.78 25.09 -12.74
CA SER A 178 25.76 24.81 -11.73
C SER A 178 25.68 25.93 -10.69
N VAL A 179 24.54 26.03 -9.99
CA VAL A 179 24.37 26.97 -8.89
C VAL A 179 24.22 26.20 -7.58
N LEU A 180 25.16 26.39 -6.66
CA LEU A 180 25.05 25.93 -5.29
C LEU A 180 24.37 27.01 -4.45
N VAL A 181 23.16 26.72 -3.96
CA VAL A 181 22.42 27.63 -3.08
C VAL A 181 22.68 27.25 -1.62
N HIS A 182 23.06 28.23 -0.80
CA HIS A 182 23.45 28.02 0.60
C HIS A 182 23.01 29.20 1.50
N GLY A 183 23.45 29.21 2.76
CA GLY A 183 23.06 30.22 3.75
C GLY A 183 21.59 30.09 4.18
N ARG A 184 20.87 31.21 4.22
CA ARG A 184 19.47 31.26 4.68
C ARG A 184 18.58 30.30 3.88
N ASN A 185 17.71 29.58 4.57
CA ASN A 185 16.89 28.51 4.01
C ASN A 185 15.42 28.70 4.39
N PRO A 186 14.66 29.54 3.66
CA PRO A 186 13.23 29.72 3.92
C PRO A 186 12.41 28.50 3.48
N ASP A 187 11.22 28.31 4.07
CA ASP A 187 10.29 27.21 3.71
C ASP A 187 9.92 27.17 2.22
N LYS A 188 9.90 28.35 1.58
CA LYS A 188 9.67 28.53 0.15
C LYS A 188 10.66 29.55 -0.40
N SER A 189 11.22 29.26 -1.57
CA SER A 189 12.06 30.20 -2.32
C SER A 189 11.76 30.08 -3.80
N THR A 190 11.82 31.22 -4.49
CA THR A 190 11.73 31.33 -5.94
C THR A 190 13.11 31.65 -6.46
N TYR A 191 13.61 30.82 -7.37
CA TYR A 191 14.88 31.03 -8.04
C TYR A 191 14.64 31.62 -9.43
N THR A 192 15.19 32.80 -9.66
CA THR A 192 15.16 33.47 -10.96
C THR A 192 16.53 33.36 -11.58
N ILE A 193 16.62 32.64 -12.70
CA ILE A 193 17.86 32.40 -13.43
C ILE A 193 17.75 33.13 -14.77
N ARG A 194 18.69 34.04 -15.04
CA ARG A 194 18.88 34.67 -16.35
C ARG A 194 20.09 34.03 -17.01
N VAL A 195 19.88 33.56 -18.23
CA VAL A 195 20.88 32.84 -19.00
C VAL A 195 21.06 33.50 -20.34
N LYS A 196 22.29 33.46 -20.86
CA LYS A 196 22.60 33.91 -22.21
C LYS A 196 22.82 32.70 -23.11
N PRO A 197 21.97 32.47 -24.13
CA PRO A 197 22.06 31.29 -24.99
C PRO A 197 23.11 31.48 -26.10
N ASP A 198 24.33 31.87 -25.73
CA ASP A 198 25.42 32.12 -26.68
C ASP A 198 25.74 30.85 -27.47
N GLY A 199 25.75 30.98 -28.81
CA GLY A 199 26.00 29.85 -29.72
C GLY A 199 24.84 28.87 -29.90
N VAL A 200 23.70 29.06 -29.22
CA VAL A 200 22.52 28.20 -29.38
C VAL A 200 21.53 28.83 -30.37
N GLN A 201 21.49 28.29 -31.59
CA GLN A 201 20.61 28.81 -32.65
C GLN A 201 19.12 28.47 -32.45
N ARG A 202 18.83 27.36 -31.76
CA ARG A 202 17.46 26.89 -31.49
C ARG A 202 17.41 26.09 -30.19
N ILE A 203 16.48 26.44 -29.31
CA ILE A 203 16.15 25.67 -28.10
C ILE A 203 14.90 24.85 -28.38
N SER A 204 15.01 23.53 -28.36
CA SER A 204 13.87 22.61 -28.55
C SER A 204 13.35 22.01 -27.23
N ALA A 205 14.20 22.00 -26.19
CA ALA A 205 13.87 21.50 -24.87
C ALA A 205 14.72 22.20 -23.81
N ILE A 206 14.23 22.24 -22.57
CA ILE A 206 14.97 22.71 -21.41
C ILE A 206 14.95 21.61 -20.36
N ARG A 207 16.11 21.37 -19.75
CA ARG A 207 16.28 20.41 -18.66
C ARG A 207 16.73 21.15 -17.41
N LEU A 208 15.98 21.00 -16.33
CA LEU A 208 16.39 21.40 -14.99
C LEU A 208 16.92 20.17 -14.26
N GLU A 209 18.20 20.17 -13.90
CA GLU A 209 18.83 19.09 -13.14
C GLU A 209 19.05 19.52 -11.69
N THR A 210 18.75 18.62 -10.77
CA THR A 210 18.98 18.82 -9.34
C THR A 210 20.18 17.96 -8.95
N LEU A 211 21.34 18.61 -8.85
CA LEU A 211 22.61 17.92 -8.68
C LEU A 211 22.88 17.58 -7.22
N LEU A 212 23.62 16.50 -7.02
CA LEU A 212 24.15 16.10 -5.72
C LEU A 212 25.41 16.91 -5.42
N ASP A 213 25.62 17.27 -4.16
CA ASP A 213 26.81 18.00 -3.74
C ASP A 213 27.27 17.56 -2.35
N ASP A 214 28.59 17.44 -2.14
CA ASP A 214 29.15 16.94 -0.88
C ASP A 214 28.94 17.89 0.31
N SER A 215 28.70 19.18 0.07
CA SER A 215 28.35 20.15 1.12
C SER A 215 26.89 20.05 1.59
N MET A 216 26.06 19.27 0.88
CA MET A 216 24.65 19.15 1.16
C MET A 216 24.36 17.98 2.11
N LYS A 217 23.29 18.09 2.91
CA LYS A 217 22.88 17.04 3.84
C LYS A 217 22.69 15.71 3.10
N LYS A 218 23.37 14.65 3.56
CA LYS A 218 23.36 13.31 2.95
C LYS A 218 23.71 13.31 1.45
N ARG A 219 24.47 14.31 0.97
CA ARG A 219 24.82 14.46 -0.45
C ARG A 219 23.59 14.56 -1.38
N GLY A 220 22.44 14.98 -0.86
CA GLY A 220 21.22 15.13 -1.65
C GLY A 220 21.08 16.54 -2.25
N PRO A 221 20.15 16.74 -3.20
CA PRO A 221 19.97 18.02 -3.87
C PRO A 221 19.17 19.05 -3.04
N GLY A 222 18.48 18.60 -2.00
CA GLY A 222 17.61 19.40 -1.17
C GLY A 222 18.31 20.06 0.02
N ARG A 223 17.81 21.24 0.40
CA ARG A 223 18.29 22.01 1.57
C ARG A 223 17.45 21.79 2.83
N ASN A 224 16.67 20.71 2.91
CA ASN A 224 15.89 20.40 4.11
C ASN A 224 16.81 19.81 5.20
N PHE A 225 17.11 20.61 6.22
CA PHE A 225 17.94 20.19 7.35
C PHE A 225 17.14 19.65 8.54
N ASP A 226 15.82 19.88 8.59
CA ASP A 226 14.98 19.60 9.76
C ASP A 226 14.50 18.15 9.82
N VAL A 227 14.28 17.50 8.67
CA VAL A 227 13.89 16.09 8.64
C VAL A 227 15.16 15.22 8.64
N PRO A 228 15.32 14.25 9.56
CA PRO A 228 16.53 13.42 9.66
C PRO A 228 16.83 12.63 8.38
N GLU A 229 15.81 12.40 7.54
CA GLU A 229 15.88 11.35 6.51
C GLU A 229 16.00 11.83 5.07
N ASN A 230 15.36 12.92 4.65
CA ASN A 230 15.10 13.18 3.22
C ASN A 230 15.69 14.50 2.69
N PRO A 231 16.82 14.47 1.95
CA PRO A 231 17.40 15.66 1.32
C PRO A 231 16.74 15.96 -0.04
N ASN A 232 15.41 16.00 -0.09
CA ASN A 232 14.67 16.15 -1.34
C ASN A 232 14.65 17.62 -1.81
N PHE A 233 14.82 17.83 -3.12
CA PHE A 233 14.48 19.07 -3.79
C PHE A 233 13.01 19.00 -4.26
N VAL A 234 12.17 19.92 -3.80
CA VAL A 234 10.74 19.94 -4.13
C VAL A 234 10.47 21.09 -5.10
N LEU A 235 10.22 20.76 -6.37
CA LEU A 235 9.83 21.71 -7.41
C LEU A 235 8.30 21.80 -7.47
N ASN A 236 7.75 22.96 -7.14
CA ASN A 236 6.31 23.19 -7.23
C ASN A 236 5.90 23.79 -8.58
N GLU A 237 6.72 24.69 -9.12
CA GLU A 237 6.43 25.41 -10.35
C GLU A 237 7.72 25.67 -11.14
N PHE A 238 7.62 25.59 -12.45
CA PHE A 238 8.68 25.97 -13.38
C PHE A 238 8.06 26.84 -14.49
N SER A 239 8.56 28.06 -14.64
CA SER A 239 8.15 28.96 -15.71
C SER A 239 9.37 29.42 -16.51
N LEU A 240 9.16 29.56 -17.82
CA LEU A 240 10.16 30.06 -18.76
C LEU A 240 9.60 31.31 -19.43
N LYS A 241 10.41 32.36 -19.47
CA LYS A 241 10.15 33.55 -20.29
C LYS A 241 11.30 33.69 -21.27
N VAL A 242 10.97 33.64 -22.57
CA VAL A 242 11.90 33.83 -23.69
C VAL A 242 11.75 35.24 -24.22
#